data_AF-A0A972RZ10-F1
#
_entry.id   AF-A0A972RZ10-F1
#
_cell.length_a   1.000
_cell.length_b   1.000
_cell.length_c   1.000
_cell.angle_alpha   90.00
_cell.angle_beta   90.00
_cell.angle_gamma   90.00
#
_symmetry.space_group_name_H-M   'P 1'
#
loop_
_entity.id
_entity.type
_entity.pdbx_description
1 polymer ?
#
loop_
_entity_poly.entity_id
_entity_poly.type
_entity_poly.pdbx_seq_one_letter_code
_entity_poly.pdbx_strand_id
1 'polypeptide(L)'
;MSLQDTIKNNLNLVELIKKSLKRQNNEIIGRDKDIKKITNLLRKKRGINLWGDPGVGKTTLARILYKKEENNFPLRFEIVLSDIDKSTSFKEKLVKKIEILLQNIDIKDYLQADLEEKFKQGIEILDAIPQKKLLLIDNILSFGKGEY
;
A
#
# COMPACT_ATOMS: atom_id res chain seq x y z
N MET A 1 -38.94 1.47 -31.64
CA MET A 1 -38.45 1.77 -30.28
C MET A 1 -39.17 3.02 -29.81
N SER A 2 -39.96 2.95 -28.73
CA SER A 2 -40.73 4.11 -28.28
C SER A 2 -39.83 5.14 -27.60
N LEU A 3 -40.26 6.41 -27.55
CA LEU A 3 -39.52 7.47 -26.84
C LEU A 3 -39.26 7.07 -25.37
N GLN A 4 -40.21 6.36 -24.75
CA GLN A 4 -40.07 5.87 -23.37
C GLN A 4 -39.00 4.79 -23.23
N ASP A 5 -38.86 3.89 -24.21
CA ASP A 5 -37.80 2.86 -24.21
C ASP A 5 -36.41 3.49 -24.35
N THR A 6 -36.28 4.51 -25.19
CA THR A 6 -35.03 5.26 -25.37
C THR A 6 -34.63 5.98 -24.08
N ILE A 7 -35.57 6.65 -23.41
CA ILE A 7 -35.31 7.33 -22.13
C ILE A 7 -34.89 6.33 -21.06
N LYS A 8 -35.58 5.19 -20.95
CA LYS A 8 -35.26 4.14 -19.98
C LYS A 8 -33.88 3.53 -20.20
N ASN A 9 -33.51 3.26 -21.46
CA ASN A 9 -32.19 2.73 -21.82
C ASN A 9 -31.06 3.71 -21.49
N ASN A 10 -31.27 5.01 -21.76
CA ASN A 10 -30.27 6.04 -21.45
C ASN A 10 -30.06 6.22 -19.95
N LEU A 11 -31.13 6.15 -19.14
CA LEU A 11 -31.02 6.18 -17.67
C LEU A 11 -30.22 4.99 -17.12
N ASN A 12 -30.45 3.79 -17.67
CA ASN A 12 -29.75 2.57 -17.25
C ASN A 12 -28.25 2.63 -17.60
N LEU A 13 -27.92 3.16 -18.78
CA LEU A 13 -26.53 3.42 -19.19
C LEU A 13 -25.82 4.40 -18.25
N VAL A 14 -26.49 5.50 -17.85
CA VAL A 14 -25.93 6.46 -16.88
C VAL A 14 -25.68 5.79 -15.53
N GLU A 15 -26.56 4.91 -15.06
CA GLU A 15 -26.37 4.19 -13.81
C GLU A 15 -25.20 3.19 -13.86
N LEU A 16 -25.04 2.50 -15.00
CA LEU A 16 -23.91 1.59 -15.24
C LEU A 16 -22.59 2.35 -15.30
N ILE A 17 -22.55 3.51 -15.97
CA ILE A 17 -21.36 4.38 -16.00
C ILE A 17 -21.03 4.86 -14.57
N LYS A 18 -22.02 5.31 -13.79
CA LYS A 18 -21.80 5.71 -12.38
C LYS A 18 -21.27 4.55 -11.52
N LYS A 19 -21.81 3.34 -11.67
CA LYS A 19 -21.32 2.14 -10.98
C LYS A 19 -19.89 1.77 -11.40
N SER A 20 -19.58 1.89 -12.69
CA SER A 20 -18.23 1.64 -13.22
C SER A 20 -17.22 2.65 -12.69
N LEU A 21 -17.57 3.94 -12.69
CA LEU A 21 -16.73 5.00 -12.13
C LEU A 21 -16.53 4.84 -10.61
N LYS A 22 -17.56 4.41 -9.86
CA LYS A 22 -17.41 4.04 -8.44
C LYS A 22 -16.53 2.81 -8.21
N ARG A 23 -16.51 1.85 -9.14
CA ARG A 23 -15.58 0.71 -9.07
C ARG A 23 -14.15 1.12 -9.37
N GLN A 24 -13.94 2.10 -10.25
CA GLN A 24 -12.62 2.68 -10.53
C GLN A 24 -12.13 3.58 -9.38
N ASN A 25 -13.04 4.34 -8.77
CA ASN A 25 -12.79 5.04 -7.51
C ASN A 25 -12.92 4.04 -6.37
N ASN A 26 -11.94 3.16 -6.13
CA ASN A 26 -11.80 2.15 -5.04
C ASN A 26 -12.61 2.36 -3.73
N GLU A 27 -13.93 2.54 -3.79
CA GLU A 27 -14.84 2.79 -2.69
C GLU A 27 -15.25 1.41 -2.21
N ILE A 28 -14.55 0.91 -1.18
CA ILE A 28 -15.04 -0.27 -0.49
C ILE A 28 -16.30 0.11 0.26
N ILE A 29 -17.40 -0.54 -0.09
CA ILE A 29 -18.67 -0.45 0.62
C ILE A 29 -18.62 -1.38 1.84
N GLY A 30 -19.01 -0.87 3.01
CA GLY A 30 -19.25 -1.69 4.19
C GLY A 30 -18.01 -2.03 5.04
N ARG A 31 -16.84 -1.41 4.78
CA ARG A 31 -15.64 -1.57 5.62
C ARG A 31 -15.27 -0.34 6.44
N ASP A 32 -16.20 0.58 6.64
CA ASP A 32 -15.96 1.80 7.41
C ASP A 32 -15.48 1.51 8.83
N LYS A 33 -16.02 0.45 9.45
CA LYS A 33 -15.60 -0.01 10.78
C LYS A 33 -14.16 -0.52 10.78
N ASP A 34 -13.77 -1.30 9.78
CA ASP A 34 -12.41 -1.84 9.64
C ASP A 34 -11.41 -0.70 9.41
N ILE A 35 -11.72 0.22 8.49
CA ILE A 35 -10.90 1.39 8.21
C ILE A 35 -10.68 2.19 9.50
N LYS A 36 -11.76 2.53 10.22
CA LYS A 36 -11.67 3.28 11.48
C LYS A 36 -10.81 2.56 12.52
N LYS A 37 -10.97 1.24 12.66
CA LYS A 37 -10.17 0.43 13.58
C LYS A 37 -8.69 0.45 13.21
N ILE A 38 -8.37 0.24 11.94
CA ILE A 38 -6.97 0.17 11.47
C ILE A 38 -6.30 1.54 11.55
N THR A 39 -6.97 2.63 11.13
CA THR A 39 -6.47 4.01 11.30
C THR A 39 -6.12 4.31 12.76
N ASN A 40 -6.98 3.92 13.71
CA ASN A 40 -6.69 4.11 15.13
C ASN A 40 -5.49 3.30 15.62
N LEU A 41 -5.27 2.11 15.08
CA LEU A 41 -4.10 1.28 15.39
C LEU A 41 -2.82 1.89 14.78
N LEU A 42 -2.87 2.38 13.54
CA LEU A 42 -1.72 3.02 12.86
C LEU A 42 -1.21 4.24 13.62
N ARG A 43 -2.08 4.94 14.35
CA ARG A 43 -1.68 6.07 15.21
C ARG A 43 -0.90 5.65 16.45
N LYS A 44 -1.02 4.40 16.88
CA LYS A 44 -0.48 3.88 18.17
C LYS A 44 0.62 2.84 18.00
N LYS A 45 0.73 2.21 16.83
CA LYS A 45 1.62 1.08 16.56
C LYS A 45 2.55 1.43 15.41
N ARG A 46 3.74 0.80 15.39
CA ARG A 46 4.76 1.00 14.36
C ARG A 46 4.46 0.24 13.04
N GLY A 47 3.58 -0.76 13.08
CA GLY A 47 3.18 -1.55 11.92
C GLY A 47 1.91 -2.34 12.18
N ILE A 48 1.23 -2.75 11.11
CA ILE A 48 0.01 -3.58 11.16
C ILE A 48 0.10 -4.64 10.08
N ASN A 49 -0.16 -5.89 10.48
CA ASN A 49 -0.33 -7.00 9.55
C ASN A 49 -1.82 -7.27 9.31
N LEU A 50 -2.22 -7.32 8.03
CA LEU A 50 -3.56 -7.73 7.62
C LEU A 50 -3.55 -9.21 7.22
N TRP A 51 -4.32 -10.04 7.92
CA TRP A 51 -4.38 -11.49 7.70
C TRP A 51 -5.83 -11.97 7.53
N GLY A 52 -6.02 -13.15 6.95
CA GLY A 52 -7.32 -13.73 6.62
C GLY A 52 -7.30 -14.51 5.31
N ASP A 53 -8.44 -15.08 4.91
CA ASP A 53 -8.52 -15.96 3.73
C ASP A 53 -8.15 -15.25 2.40
N PRO A 54 -7.70 -15.99 1.37
CA PRO A 54 -7.52 -15.45 0.03
C PRO A 54 -8.82 -14.79 -0.49
N GLY A 55 -8.71 -13.73 -1.29
CA GLY A 55 -9.87 -13.09 -1.91
C GLY A 55 -10.72 -12.19 -0.99
N VAL A 56 -10.48 -12.14 0.32
CA VAL A 56 -11.24 -11.27 1.25
C VAL A 56 -10.88 -9.78 1.14
N GLY A 57 -10.11 -9.35 0.15
CA GLY A 57 -9.80 -7.94 -0.10
C GLY A 57 -8.84 -7.28 0.90
N LYS A 58 -7.89 -8.04 1.47
CA LYS A 58 -6.84 -7.52 2.37
C LYS A 58 -6.00 -6.45 1.67
N THR A 59 -5.43 -6.77 0.51
CA THR A 59 -4.68 -5.85 -0.35
C THR A 59 -5.47 -4.59 -0.68
N THR A 60 -6.74 -4.75 -1.05
CA THR A 60 -7.63 -3.63 -1.38
C THR A 60 -7.80 -2.69 -0.18
N LEU A 61 -8.07 -3.25 1.01
CA LEU A 61 -8.20 -2.48 2.24
C LEU A 61 -6.90 -1.74 2.58
N ALA A 62 -5.77 -2.40 2.42
CA ALA A 62 -4.45 -1.84 2.68
C ALA A 62 -4.12 -0.65 1.75
N ARG A 63 -4.39 -0.80 0.44
CA ARG A 63 -4.22 0.28 -0.55
C ARG A 63 -5.14 1.47 -0.29
N ILE A 64 -6.35 1.24 0.20
CA ILE A 64 -7.26 2.33 0.56
C ILE A 64 -6.75 3.08 1.77
N LEU A 65 -6.27 2.38 2.80
CA LEU A 65 -5.65 3.02 3.96
C LEU A 65 -4.39 3.79 3.56
N TYR A 66 -3.56 3.22 2.68
CA TYR A 66 -2.38 3.89 2.14
C TYR A 66 -2.72 5.24 1.49
N LYS A 67 -3.83 5.31 0.74
CA LYS A 67 -4.33 6.55 0.13
C LYS A 67 -4.98 7.48 1.16
N LYS A 68 -5.87 6.97 2.02
CA LYS A 68 -6.60 7.78 3.02
C LYS A 68 -5.68 8.45 4.05
N GLU A 69 -4.58 7.79 4.39
CA GLU A 69 -3.65 8.23 5.42
C GLU A 69 -2.50 9.07 4.86
N GLU A 70 -2.58 9.52 3.60
CA GLU A 70 -1.54 10.29 2.92
C GLU A 70 -1.10 11.54 3.70
N ASN A 71 -2.05 12.27 4.27
CA ASN A 71 -1.76 13.47 5.07
C ASN A 71 -1.21 13.15 6.47
N ASN A 72 -1.46 11.93 6.99
CA ASN A 72 -1.02 11.52 8.33
C ASN A 72 0.37 10.86 8.31
N PHE A 73 0.75 10.30 7.17
CA PHE A 73 2.03 9.64 6.93
C PHE A 73 2.65 10.22 5.66
N PRO A 74 3.44 11.30 5.76
CA PRO A 74 4.04 11.96 4.60
C PRO A 74 4.97 11.03 3.81
N LEU A 75 5.62 10.08 4.50
CA LEU A 75 6.45 9.05 3.88
C LEU A 75 5.72 7.71 3.87
N ARG A 76 5.55 7.13 2.69
CA ARG A 76 4.81 5.88 2.52
C ARG A 76 5.48 4.99 1.49
N PHE A 77 5.48 3.69 1.76
CA PHE A 77 6.12 2.67 0.97
C PHE A 77 5.13 1.56 0.70
N GLU A 78 4.85 1.26 -0.57
CA GLU A 78 4.12 0.06 -0.97
C GLU A 78 5.11 -0.94 -1.56
N ILE A 79 5.21 -2.10 -0.92
CA ILE A 79 5.98 -3.25 -1.38
C ILE A 79 4.99 -4.39 -1.61
N VAL A 80 4.83 -4.76 -2.88
CA VAL A 80 4.04 -5.92 -3.27
C VAL A 80 4.99 -7.09 -3.43
N LEU A 81 4.77 -8.16 -2.66
CA LEU A 81 5.50 -9.40 -2.82
C LEU A 81 4.65 -10.44 -3.52
N SER A 82 5.30 -11.25 -4.35
CA SER A 82 4.72 -12.46 -4.94
C SER A 82 5.10 -13.68 -4.12
N ASP A 83 4.37 -14.80 -4.25
CA ASP A 83 4.64 -16.01 -3.49
C ASP A 83 6.02 -16.64 -3.81
N ILE A 84 6.64 -16.26 -4.93
CA ILE A 84 7.99 -16.66 -5.32
C ILE A 84 9.08 -15.68 -4.85
N ASP A 85 8.70 -14.56 -4.24
CA ASP A 85 9.65 -13.55 -3.79
C ASP A 85 10.45 -14.07 -2.59
N LYS A 86 11.77 -14.14 -2.77
CA LYS A 86 12.75 -14.42 -1.71
C LYS A 86 13.02 -13.17 -0.87
N SER A 87 13.61 -13.33 0.31
CA SER A 87 14.06 -12.21 1.17
C SER A 87 14.88 -11.15 0.40
N THR A 88 15.72 -11.56 -0.56
CA THR A 88 16.46 -10.66 -1.45
C THR A 88 15.54 -9.70 -2.23
N SER A 89 14.40 -10.18 -2.75
CA SER A 89 13.44 -9.36 -3.51
C SER A 89 12.82 -8.26 -2.65
N PHE A 90 12.56 -8.55 -1.37
CA PHE A 90 12.09 -7.54 -0.44
C PHE A 90 13.15 -6.46 -0.21
N LYS A 91 14.41 -6.85 0.05
CA LYS A 91 15.52 -5.90 0.26
C LYS A 91 15.70 -5.00 -0.96
N GLU A 92 15.73 -5.58 -2.17
CA GLU A 92 15.85 -4.84 -3.43
C GLU A 92 14.70 -3.83 -3.61
N LYS A 93 13.46 -4.27 -3.40
CA LYS A 93 12.27 -3.41 -3.54
C LYS A 93 12.28 -2.27 -2.51
N LEU A 94 12.68 -2.54 -1.27
CA LEU A 94 12.77 -1.52 -0.23
C LEU A 94 13.89 -0.51 -0.54
N VAL A 95 15.09 -0.99 -0.83
CA VAL A 95 16.26 -0.18 -1.20
C VAL A 95 15.91 0.75 -2.37
N LYS A 96 15.31 0.22 -3.43
CA LYS A 96 14.88 1.02 -4.59
C LYS A 96 13.86 2.10 -4.24
N LYS A 97 12.93 1.82 -3.32
CA LYS A 97 11.96 2.82 -2.86
C LYS A 97 12.63 3.90 -2.02
N ILE A 98 13.58 3.53 -1.16
CA ILE A 98 14.36 4.47 -0.36
C ILE A 98 15.21 5.35 -1.28
N GLU A 99 15.90 4.78 -2.28
CA GLU A 99 16.68 5.53 -3.29
C GLU A 99 15.85 6.61 -3.96
N ILE A 100 14.63 6.31 -4.40
CA ILE A 100 13.73 7.29 -5.03
C ILE A 100 13.42 8.47 -4.09
N LEU A 101 13.26 8.22 -2.78
CA LEU A 101 13.06 9.30 -1.81
C LEU A 101 14.33 10.11 -1.55
N LEU A 102 15.48 9.43 -1.63
CA LEU A 102 16.80 10.00 -1.42
C LEU A 102 17.34 10.78 -2.61
N GLN A 103 16.71 10.74 -3.80
CA GLN A 103 17.20 11.46 -4.99
C GLN A 103 17.37 12.99 -4.80
N ASN A 104 16.76 13.57 -3.76
CA ASN A 104 16.96 14.98 -3.38
C ASN A 104 17.96 15.17 -2.22
N ILE A 105 18.63 14.12 -1.79
CA ILE A 105 19.58 14.08 -0.67
C ILE A 105 20.93 13.59 -1.22
N ASP A 106 22.01 14.33 -1.00
CA ASP A 106 23.35 13.97 -1.50
C ASP A 106 23.90 12.80 -0.66
N ILE A 107 23.77 11.56 -1.17
CA ILE A 107 24.21 10.34 -0.46
C ILE A 107 25.09 9.47 -1.37
N LYS A 108 26.28 9.99 -1.68
CA LYS A 108 27.26 9.32 -2.56
C LYS A 108 27.69 7.95 -2.06
N ASP A 109 27.78 7.75 -0.74
CA ASP A 109 28.21 6.49 -0.13
C ASP A 109 27.16 5.39 -0.28
N TYR A 110 25.88 5.75 -0.21
CA TYR A 110 24.77 4.82 -0.38
C TYR A 110 24.75 4.23 -1.78
N LEU A 111 25.10 5.00 -2.82
CA LEU A 111 25.07 4.52 -4.20
C LEU A 111 26.15 3.46 -4.50
N GLN A 112 27.28 3.46 -3.77
CA GLN A 112 28.42 2.57 -4.00
C GLN A 112 28.38 1.25 -3.21
N ALA A 113 27.53 1.16 -2.18
CA ALA A 113 27.42 -0.02 -1.32
C ALA A 113 26.71 -1.21 -2.00
N ASP A 114 26.93 -2.42 -1.47
CA ASP A 114 26.20 -3.62 -1.87
C ASP A 114 24.74 -3.60 -1.37
N LEU A 115 23.93 -4.58 -1.79
CA LEU A 115 22.50 -4.62 -1.44
C LEU A 115 22.25 -4.72 0.08
N GLU A 116 23.08 -5.48 0.80
CA GLU A 116 22.89 -5.70 2.23
C GLU A 116 23.19 -4.42 3.00
N GLU A 117 24.28 -3.76 2.64
CA GLU A 117 24.71 -2.52 3.25
C GLU A 117 23.76 -1.37 2.88
N LYS A 118 23.32 -1.28 1.62
CA LYS A 118 22.24 -0.36 1.21
C LYS A 118 20.96 -0.57 2.00
N PHE A 119 20.58 -1.82 2.24
CA PHE A 119 19.40 -2.14 3.04
C PHE A 119 19.58 -1.62 4.48
N LYS A 120 20.71 -1.92 5.13
CA LYS A 120 21.00 -1.44 6.50
C LYS A 120 21.00 0.09 6.60
N GLN A 121 21.79 0.76 5.75
CA GLN A 121 21.84 2.22 5.69
C GLN A 121 20.45 2.81 5.38
N GLY A 122 19.70 2.17 4.49
CA GLY A 122 18.34 2.57 4.17
C GLY A 122 17.41 2.51 5.39
N ILE A 123 17.49 1.45 6.19
CA ILE A 123 16.73 1.34 7.45
C ILE A 123 17.17 2.43 8.44
N GLU A 124 18.47 2.69 8.59
CA GLU A 124 18.98 3.75 9.48
C GLU A 124 18.51 5.14 9.07
N ILE A 125 18.59 5.45 7.77
CA ILE A 125 18.06 6.68 7.18
C ILE A 125 16.57 6.77 7.46
N LEU A 126 15.81 5.69 7.21
CA LEU A 126 14.40 5.68 7.52
C LEU A 126 14.20 5.98 9.00
N ASP A 127 14.86 5.30 9.92
CA ASP A 127 14.69 5.51 11.36
C ASP A 127 15.03 6.94 11.81
N ALA A 128 16.03 7.58 11.21
CA ALA A 128 16.43 8.96 11.50
C ALA A 128 15.37 10.00 11.10
N ILE A 129 14.47 9.67 10.16
CA ILE A 129 13.44 10.62 9.71
C ILE A 129 12.31 10.72 10.76
N PRO A 130 12.05 11.91 11.36
CA PRO A 130 11.08 12.06 12.46
C PRO A 130 9.61 11.94 12.01
N GLN A 131 9.33 12.06 10.71
CA GLN A 131 7.99 11.97 10.15
C GLN A 131 7.43 10.54 10.30
N LYS A 132 6.12 10.43 10.50
CA LYS A 132 5.43 9.13 10.52
C LYS A 132 5.54 8.46 9.14
N LYS A 133 5.81 7.16 9.16
CA LYS A 133 5.99 6.32 7.97
C LYS A 133 4.96 5.21 7.91
N LEU A 134 4.47 4.90 6.71
CA LEU A 134 3.59 3.75 6.48
C LEU A 134 4.25 2.79 5.50
N LEU A 135 4.60 1.59 5.97
CA LEU A 135 5.07 0.50 5.11
C LEU A 135 3.93 -0.49 4.90
N LEU A 136 3.46 -0.58 3.67
CA LEU A 136 2.50 -1.59 3.23
C LEU A 136 3.27 -2.75 2.58
N ILE A 137 3.21 -3.91 3.22
CA ILE A 137 3.74 -5.16 2.68
C ILE A 137 2.55 -6.05 2.31
N ASP A 138 2.40 -6.33 1.02
CA ASP A 138 1.39 -7.27 0.54
C ASP A 138 2.01 -8.66 0.32
N ASN A 139 1.26 -9.70 0.69
CA ASN A 139 1.60 -11.12 0.53
C ASN A 139 2.84 -11.61 1.31
N ILE A 140 2.76 -11.60 2.65
CA ILE A 140 3.78 -12.11 3.59
C ILE A 140 3.78 -13.66 3.69
N LEU A 141 3.24 -14.39 2.70
CA LEU A 141 3.19 -15.87 2.79
C LEU A 141 4.59 -16.51 2.76
N SER A 142 5.61 -15.79 2.30
CA SER A 142 6.99 -16.27 2.16
C SER A 142 8.00 -15.71 3.17
N PHE A 143 7.64 -14.79 4.09
CA PHE A 143 8.53 -14.51 5.23
C PHE A 143 8.34 -15.61 6.24
N GLY A 144 9.26 -16.57 6.17
CA GLY A 144 9.21 -17.84 6.87
C GLY A 144 8.77 -17.73 8.34
N LYS A 145 8.12 -18.81 8.80
CA LYS A 145 8.10 -19.19 10.21
C LYS A 145 9.53 -19.15 10.74
N GLY A 146 9.93 -18.05 11.36
CA GLY A 146 11.30 -17.82 11.79
C GLY A 146 11.41 -16.46 12.48
N GLU A 147 11.32 -16.52 13.80
CA GLU A 147 11.90 -15.60 14.78
C GLU A 147 11.57 -14.10 14.65
N TYR A 148 10.54 -13.69 15.39
CA TYR A 148 10.56 -12.46 16.19
C TYR A 148 10.07 -12.78 17.60
#